data_AF-A0A952BI36-F1
#
_entry.id   AF-A0A952BI36-F1
#
_cell.length_a   1.000
_cell.length_b   1.000
_cell.length_c   1.000
_cell.angle_alpha   90.00
_cell.angle_beta   90.00
_cell.angle_gamma   90.00
#
_symmetry.space_group_name_H-M   'P 1'
#
loop_
_entity.id
_entity.type
_entity.pdbx_description
1 polymer ?
#
loop_
_entity_poly.entity_id
_entity_poly.type
_entity_poly.pdbx_seq_one_letter_code
_entity_poly.pdbx_strand_id
1 'polypeptide(L)' 'MSPRVRKRVIVVLAVVVAVPIIFWGAAEYTSRPKFCNSCHYMEPFYESWQASSHADITCTYCHFEPGLAGKIE' A
#
# COMPACT_ATOMS: atom_id res chain seq x y z
N MET A 1 -18.88 -19.02 -28.54
CA MET A 1 -17.47 -18.62 -28.26
C MET A 1 -16.61 -19.86 -28.13
N SER A 2 -15.44 -19.93 -28.78
CA SER A 2 -14.60 -21.14 -28.73
C SER A 2 -14.02 -21.36 -27.31
N PRO A 3 -13.75 -22.62 -26.89
CA PRO A 3 -13.19 -22.90 -25.56
C PRO A 3 -11.89 -22.14 -25.28
N ARG A 4 -11.08 -21.91 -26.32
CA ARG A 4 -9.83 -21.13 -26.25
C ARG A 4 -10.09 -19.66 -25.96
N VAL A 5 -11.08 -19.05 -26.63
CA VAL A 5 -11.45 -17.64 -26.41
C VAL A 5 -12.05 -17.46 -25.02
N ARG A 6 -12.92 -18.37 -24.56
CA ARG A 6 -13.49 -18.32 -23.21
C ARG A 6 -12.40 -18.36 -22.11
N LYS A 7 -11.42 -19.27 -22.24
CA LYS A 7 -10.30 -19.36 -21.29
C LYS A 7 -9.47 -18.08 -21.27
N ARG A 8 -9.19 -17.48 -22.43
CA ARG A 8 -8.46 -16.21 -22.54
C ARG A 8 -9.21 -15.08 -21.84
N VAL A 9 -10.51 -14.94 -22.08
CA VAL A 9 -11.35 -13.91 -21.45
C VAL A 9 -11.33 -14.05 -19.93
N ILE A 10 -11.48 -15.26 -19.40
CA ILE A 10 -11.44 -15.50 -17.94
C ILE A 10 -10.09 -15.10 -17.35
N VAL A 11 -8.98 -15.47 -17.98
CA VAL A 11 -7.63 -15.10 -17.51
C VAL A 11 -7.44 -13.58 -17.52
N VAL A 12 -7.86 -12.91 -18.60
CA VAL A 12 -7.76 -11.44 -18.69
C VAL A 12 -8.56 -10.78 -17.58
N LEU A 13 -9.80 -11.19 -17.36
CA LEU A 13 -10.64 -10.65 -16.28
C LEU A 13 -10.02 -10.89 -14.90
N ALA A 14 -9.49 -12.09 -14.66
CA ALA A 14 -8.82 -12.41 -13.41
C ALA A 14 -7.60 -11.51 -13.17
N VAL A 15 -6.78 -11.26 -14.20
CA VAL A 15 -5.61 -10.36 -14.10
C VAL A 15 -6.04 -8.91 -13.87
N VAL A 16 -7.04 -8.43 -14.60
CA VAL A 16 -7.57 -7.07 -14.47
C VAL A 16 -8.07 -6.79 -13.05
N VAL A 17 -8.62 -7.80 -12.37
CA VAL A 17 -9.07 -7.67 -10.98
C VAL A 17 -7.92 -7.87 -9.99
N ALA A 18 -7.09 -8.90 -10.20
CA ALA A 18 -6.04 -9.26 -9.25
C ALA A 18 -4.94 -8.19 -9.16
N VAL A 19 -4.56 -7.58 -10.28
CA VAL A 19 -3.45 -6.62 -10.32
C VAL A 19 -3.74 -5.39 -9.43
N PRO A 20 -4.86 -4.66 -9.59
CA PRO A 20 -5.18 -3.53 -8.70
C PRO A 20 -5.22 -3.91 -7.22
N ILE A 21 -5.77 -5.09 -6.89
CA ILE A 21 -5.85 -5.58 -5.49
C ILE A 21 -4.45 -5.79 -4.92
N ILE A 22 -3.54 -6.39 -5.69
CA ILE A 22 -2.16 -6.61 -5.27
C ILE A 22 -1.45 -5.28 -5.06
N PHE A 23 -1.59 -4.33 -5.99
CA PHE A 23 -0.96 -3.02 -5.88
C PHE A 23 -1.51 -2.22 -4.70
N TRP A 24 -2.82 -2.25 -4.47
CA TRP A 24 -3.45 -1.64 -3.30
C TRP A 24 -2.92 -2.23 -2.00
N GLY A 25 -2.88 -3.57 -1.90
CA GLY A 25 -2.35 -4.25 -0.72
C GLY A 25 -0.88 -3.95 -0.46
N ALA A 26 -0.07 -3.86 -1.52
CA ALA A 26 1.33 -3.47 -1.42
C ALA A 26 1.48 -2.03 -0.92
N ALA A 27 0.74 -1.09 -1.51
CA ALA A 27 0.75 0.32 -1.09
C ALA A 27 0.41 0.47 0.40
N GLU A 28 -0.68 -0.15 0.85
CA GLU A 28 -1.08 -0.13 2.25
C GLU A 28 -0.05 -0.77 3.18
N TYR A 29 0.55 -1.90 2.78
CA TYR A 29 1.60 -2.55 3.56
C TYR A 29 2.83 -1.64 3.73
N THR A 30 3.26 -1.01 2.64
CA THR A 30 4.42 -0.09 2.64
C THR A 30 4.16 1.24 3.33
N SER A 31 2.91 1.58 3.62
CA SER A 31 2.55 2.80 4.36
C SER A 31 2.68 2.65 5.89
N ARG A 32 2.90 1.43 6.39
CA ARG A 32 2.93 1.13 7.83
C ARG A 32 4.23 1.63 8.48
N PRO A 33 4.18 2.19 9.71
CA PRO A 33 5.38 2.62 10.44
C PRO A 33 6.48 1.55 10.55
N LYS A 34 6.10 0.28 10.72
CA LYS A 34 7.05 -0.85 10.77
C LYS A 34 7.81 -1.07 9.46
N PHE A 35 7.19 -0.80 8.32
CA PHE A 35 7.88 -0.88 7.03
C PHE A 35 8.95 0.21 6.93
N CYS A 36 8.63 1.44 7.36
CA CYS A 36 9.61 2.52 7.43
C CYS A 36 10.80 2.14 8.32
N ASN A 37 10.55 1.52 9.47
CA ASN A 37 11.60 1.04 10.39
C ASN A 37 12.40 -0.18 9.88
N SER A 38 12.19 -0.63 8.64
CA SER A 38 13.05 -1.66 8.04
C SER A 38 14.43 -1.11 7.62
N CYS A 39 14.54 0.22 7.47
CA CYS A 39 15.80 0.90 7.25
C CYS A 39 16.34 1.41 8.60
N HIS A 40 17.60 1.12 8.93
CA HIS A 40 18.22 1.57 10.19
C HIS A 40 18.17 3.11 10.38
N TYR A 41 18.21 3.87 9.28
CA TYR A 41 18.14 5.34 9.34
C TYR A 41 16.79 5.83 9.90
N MET A 42 15.74 5.02 9.79
CA MET A 42 14.40 5.38 10.24
C MET A 42 14.18 5.13 11.74
N GLU A 43 15.08 4.40 12.42
CA GLU A 43 14.96 4.02 13.83
C GLU A 43 14.67 5.19 14.77
N PRO A 44 15.45 6.30 14.79
CA PRO A 44 15.16 7.42 15.69
C PRO A 44 13.81 8.11 15.40
N PHE A 45 13.37 8.12 14.14
CA PHE A 45 12.08 8.70 13.76
C PHE A 45 10.92 7.79 14.17
N TYR A 46 11.10 6.47 14.07
CA TYR A 46 10.14 5.48 14.51
C TYR A 46 9.96 5.50 16.03
N GLU A 47 11.05 5.58 16.80
CA GLU A 47 10.99 5.73 18.26
C GLU A 47 10.28 7.02 18.68
N SER A 48 10.59 8.13 18.02
CA SER A 48 9.91 9.41 18.25
C SER A 48 8.40 9.31 17.96
N TRP A 49 8.01 8.69 16.85
CA TRP A 49 6.62 8.42 16.53
C TRP A 49 5.93 7.59 17.62
N GLN A 50 6.57 6.50 18.10
CA GLN A 50 6.04 5.65 19.17
C GLN A 50 5.82 6.39 20.49
N ALA A 51 6.70 7.33 20.84
CA ALA A 51 6.60 8.11 22.07
C ALA A 51 5.66 9.33 21.95
N SER A 52 5.19 9.65 20.74
CA SER A 52 4.35 10.82 20.47
C SER A 52 2.85 10.55 20.68
N SER A 53 2.06 11.62 20.64
CA SER A 53 0.59 11.54 20.59
C SER A 53 0.03 10.93 19.29
N HIS A 54 0.88 10.63 18.31
CA HIS A 54 0.51 10.12 16.98
C HIS A 54 0.86 8.64 16.79
N ALA A 55 1.18 7.92 17.87
CA ALA A 55 1.60 6.51 17.81
C ALA A 55 0.51 5.53 17.30
N ASP A 56 -0.70 6.02 17.06
CA ASP A 56 -1.86 5.29 16.55
C ASP A 56 -2.12 5.51 15.04
N ILE A 57 -1.46 6.47 14.42
CA ILE A 57 -1.59 6.77 12.98
C ILE A 57 -0.33 6.37 12.20
N THR A 58 -0.44 6.22 10.88
CA THR A 58 0.71 5.89 10.03
C THR A 58 1.58 7.12 9.77
N CYS A 59 2.87 6.91 9.46
CA CYS A 59 3.77 8.01 9.05
C CYS A 59 3.22 8.74 7.82
N THR A 60 2.57 8.00 6.92
CA THR A 60 2.04 8.55 5.68
C THR A 60 0.83 9.46 5.87
N TYR A 61 0.15 9.40 7.02
CA TYR A 61 -0.97 10.29 7.31
C TYR A 61 -0.56 11.77 7.29
N CYS A 62 0.71 12.07 7.57
CA CYS A 62 1.25 13.43 7.46
C CYS A 62 2.30 13.59 6.35
N HIS A 63 3.06 12.54 6.03
CA HIS A 63 4.15 12.62 5.04
C HIS A 63 3.70 12.44 3.59
N PHE A 64 2.41 12.22 3.34
CA PHE A 64 1.80 12.18 2.02
C PHE A 64 0.55 13.04 2.02
N GLU A 65 0.35 13.81 0.96
CA GLU A 65 -0.83 14.66 0.81
C GLU A 65 -2.06 13.79 0.45
N PRO A 66 -3.25 14.11 0.97
CA PRO A 66 -4.45 13.39 0.61
C PRO A 66 -4.82 13.58 -0.86
N GLY A 67 -5.40 12.53 -1.46
CA GLY A 67 -6.00 12.56 -2.78
C GLY A 67 -5.17 11.89 -3.88
N LEU A 68 -5.60 12.08 -5.12
CA LEU A 68 -5.08 11.33 -6.28
C LEU A 68 -3.58 11.58 -6.57
N ALA A 69 -3.05 12.72 -6.12
CA ALA A 69 -1.65 13.07 -6.26
C ALA A 69 -0.74 12.49 -5.16
N GLY A 70 -1.32 11.99 -4.05
CA GLY A 70 -0.61 11.42 -2.91
C GLY A 70 -1.25 10.12 -2.44
N LYS A 71 -1.69 10.04 -1.18
CA LYS A 71 -2.40 8.84 -0.67
C LYS A 71 -3.91 8.99 -0.91
N ILE A 72 -4.49 7.99 -1.58
CA ILE A 72 -5.95 7.86 -1.67
C ILE A 72 -6.42 7.29 -0.33
N GLU A 73 -6.92 8.16 0.53
CA GLU A 73 -7.42 7.84 1.86
C GLU A 73 -8.93 8.08 2.00
#